data_AF-A0A0Q7YM79-F1
#
_entry.id   AF-A0A0Q7YM79-F1
#
_cell.length_a   1.000
_cell.length_b   1.000
_cell.length_c   1.000
_cell.angle_alpha   90.00
_cell.angle_beta   90.00
_cell.angle_gamma   90.00
#
_symmetry.space_group_name_H-M   'P 1'
#
loop_
_entity.id
_entity.type
_entity.pdbx_description
1 polymer ?
#
loop_
_entity_poly.entity_id
_entity_poly.type
_entity_poly.pdbx_seq_one_letter_code
_entity_poly.pdbx_strand_id
1 'polypeptide(L)'
;MTLKFALPMLALALVAPTTGQAADKAFPIQLADEATPDLAEAFVEAFETPMASSSDLDAVRVIDERSYHFRPVAMHKIGDHLWALLSTGSLEDAGHSDGGINAVHYLRDAEGGWQRVGEWLDLGAVGTVGNAATAWAFSDAIGKNPYLVTSGGGVWQGCAISTATLTELAPGGPVDRAGFTDAMSSGAGTGQVDGQYDGRIVAAEPDNSFTVGYTGTRSFTQRYVLKDGKYALVGTDQVPGC
;
A
#
# COMPACT_ATOMS: atom_id res chain seq x y z
N MET A 1 45.69 65.73 13.10
CA MET A 1 46.02 64.62 12.18
C MET A 1 45.35 63.38 12.74
N THR A 2 44.26 62.98 12.11
CA THR A 2 43.22 62.10 12.67
C THR A 2 43.58 60.63 12.43
N LEU A 3 43.74 59.83 13.50
CA LEU A 3 43.84 58.37 13.38
C LEU A 3 42.51 57.74 13.81
N LYS A 4 41.85 57.06 12.87
CA LYS A 4 40.63 56.27 13.04
C LYS A 4 40.96 54.97 13.79
N PHE A 5 40.26 54.70 14.89
CA PHE A 5 40.15 53.35 15.46
C PHE A 5 39.00 52.60 14.78
N ALA A 6 39.29 51.43 14.23
CA ALA A 6 38.30 50.46 13.79
C ALA A 6 38.30 49.28 14.78
N LEU A 7 37.18 49.05 15.47
CA LEU A 7 36.91 47.80 16.18
C LEU A 7 36.32 46.79 15.19
N PRO A 8 36.69 45.50 15.23
CA PRO A 8 36.02 44.46 14.48
C PRO A 8 34.69 44.09 15.16
N MET A 9 33.61 44.05 14.39
CA MET A 9 32.33 43.47 14.80
C MET A 9 32.48 41.95 14.89
N LEU A 10 32.17 41.41 16.07
CA LEU A 10 31.99 39.99 16.31
C LEU A 10 30.65 39.57 15.69
N ALA A 11 30.68 38.83 14.58
CA ALA A 11 29.47 38.25 13.99
C ALA A 11 29.08 36.99 14.78
N LEU A 12 28.00 37.07 15.54
CA LEU A 12 27.36 35.92 16.17
C LEU A 12 26.71 35.09 15.07
N ALA A 13 27.27 33.93 14.73
CA ALA A 13 26.63 32.97 13.86
C ALA A 13 25.43 32.37 14.61
N LEU A 14 24.21 32.75 14.22
CA LEU A 14 23.00 32.02 14.60
C LEU A 14 23.04 30.66 13.89
N VAL A 15 23.33 29.61 14.65
CA VAL A 15 23.02 28.24 14.24
C VAL A 15 21.50 28.11 14.31
N ALA A 16 20.84 28.04 13.16
CA ALA A 16 19.43 27.68 13.09
C ALA A 16 19.26 26.23 13.56
N PRO A 17 18.29 25.92 14.43
CA PRO A 17 17.98 24.55 14.74
C PRO A 17 17.40 23.89 13.48
N THR A 18 18.01 22.79 13.05
CA THR A 18 17.41 21.86 12.09
C THR A 18 16.16 21.26 12.72
N THR A 19 15.00 21.80 12.36
CA THR A 19 13.72 21.15 12.59
C THR A 19 13.64 19.93 11.68
N GLY A 20 13.77 18.74 12.26
CA GLY A 20 13.31 17.52 11.61
C GLY A 20 11.83 17.67 11.31
N GLN A 21 11.51 17.82 10.03
CA GLN A 21 10.15 17.92 9.53
C GLN A 21 9.56 16.51 9.62
N ALA A 22 8.68 16.28 10.60
CA ALA A 22 7.78 15.13 10.55
C ALA A 22 7.06 15.23 9.19
N ALA A 23 7.24 14.23 8.32
CA ALA A 23 6.53 14.18 7.06
C ALA A 23 5.04 14.34 7.36
N ASP A 24 4.42 15.38 6.82
CA ASP A 24 2.98 15.59 6.93
C ASP A 24 2.29 14.29 6.54
N LYS A 25 1.41 13.81 7.42
CA LYS A 25 0.56 12.64 7.19
C LYS A 25 -0.36 12.95 6.01
N ALA A 26 0.15 12.77 4.80
CA ALA A 26 -0.46 13.32 3.59
C ALA A 26 -1.73 12.55 3.26
N PHE A 27 -2.86 13.23 3.40
CA PHE A 27 -4.13 12.81 2.86
C PHE A 27 -4.42 13.57 1.55
N PRO A 28 -5.13 12.96 0.59
CA PRO A 28 -5.55 11.56 0.59
C PRO A 28 -4.37 10.61 0.44
N ILE A 29 -4.49 9.38 0.96
CA ILE A 29 -3.51 8.33 0.66
C ILE A 29 -3.57 8.08 -0.84
N GLN A 30 -2.44 8.28 -1.52
CA GLN A 30 -2.30 8.11 -2.95
C GLN A 30 -1.68 6.74 -3.23
N LEU A 31 -2.41 5.89 -3.95
CA LEU A 31 -1.85 4.64 -4.47
C LEU A 31 -0.88 4.98 -5.59
N ALA A 32 0.37 4.55 -5.47
CA ALA A 32 1.45 4.83 -6.40
C ALA A 32 2.64 3.87 -6.20
N ASP A 33 3.44 3.71 -7.26
CA ASP A 33 4.70 2.98 -7.21
C ASP A 33 5.71 3.76 -6.36
N GLU A 34 6.11 3.20 -5.23
CA GLU A 34 7.24 3.71 -4.46
C GLU A 34 8.53 3.05 -4.96
N ALA A 35 9.36 3.81 -5.66
CA ALA A 35 10.69 3.35 -6.04
C ALA A 35 11.55 3.19 -4.79
N THR A 36 12.00 1.97 -4.52
CA THR A 36 12.87 1.68 -3.36
C THR A 36 14.25 1.19 -3.79
N PRO A 37 15.33 1.67 -3.14
CA PRO A 37 16.66 1.11 -3.32
C PRO A 37 16.65 -0.38 -2.93
N ASP A 38 17.53 -1.16 -3.57
CA ASP A 38 17.83 -2.56 -3.25
C ASP A 38 16.65 -3.54 -3.33
N LEU A 39 15.53 -3.14 -3.97
CA LEU A 39 14.33 -3.96 -4.16
C LEU A 39 14.65 -5.32 -4.82
N ALA A 40 15.61 -5.34 -5.74
CA ALA A 40 16.04 -6.55 -6.42
C ALA A 40 16.72 -7.55 -5.48
N GLU A 41 17.65 -7.07 -4.64
CA GLU A 41 18.38 -7.89 -3.67
C GLU A 41 17.44 -8.41 -2.58
N ALA A 42 16.53 -7.55 -2.12
CA ALA A 42 15.48 -7.90 -1.18
C ALA A 42 14.57 -9.02 -1.73
N PHE A 43 14.19 -8.94 -3.01
CA PHE A 43 13.38 -9.96 -3.66
C PHE A 43 14.10 -11.30 -3.83
N VAL A 44 15.38 -11.24 -4.24
CA VAL A 44 16.27 -12.41 -4.35
C VAL A 44 16.36 -13.15 -3.02
N GLU A 45 16.57 -12.43 -1.92
CA GLU A 45 16.56 -13.01 -0.58
C GLU A 45 15.17 -13.54 -0.20
N ALA A 46 14.12 -12.76 -0.42
CA ALA A 46 12.75 -13.11 -0.03
C ALA A 46 12.25 -14.42 -0.67
N PHE A 47 12.58 -14.63 -1.94
CA PHE A 47 12.19 -15.81 -2.71
C PHE A 47 13.31 -16.83 -2.90
N GLU A 48 14.47 -16.64 -2.27
CA GLU A 48 15.63 -17.52 -2.40
C GLU A 48 15.98 -17.82 -3.87
N THR A 49 15.81 -16.82 -4.75
CA THR A 49 16.05 -16.97 -6.19
C THR A 49 17.50 -16.62 -6.53
N PRO A 50 18.10 -17.22 -7.57
CA PRO A 50 19.38 -16.74 -8.06
C PRO A 50 19.25 -15.29 -8.54
N MET A 51 20.24 -14.45 -8.26
CA MET A 51 20.26 -13.07 -8.76
C MET A 51 20.38 -13.08 -10.29
N ALA A 52 19.24 -12.96 -10.99
CA ALA A 52 19.18 -12.69 -12.42
C ALA A 52 19.43 -11.19 -12.67
N SER A 53 19.62 -10.77 -13.92
CA SER A 53 19.61 -9.35 -14.26
C SER A 53 18.30 -8.71 -13.78
N SER A 54 18.38 -7.47 -13.27
CA SER A 54 17.26 -6.77 -12.61
C SER A 54 15.99 -6.62 -13.45
N SER A 55 16.05 -6.86 -14.77
CA SER A 55 14.88 -6.83 -15.67
C SER A 55 14.00 -8.08 -15.62
N ASP A 56 14.50 -9.19 -15.07
CA ASP A 56 13.86 -10.51 -15.12
C ASP A 56 13.57 -11.08 -13.71
N LEU A 57 13.35 -10.22 -12.72
CA LEU A 57 13.00 -10.66 -11.37
C LEU A 57 11.62 -11.32 -11.39
N ASP A 58 11.65 -12.65 -11.45
CA ASP A 58 10.49 -13.53 -11.44
C ASP A 58 10.78 -14.70 -10.50
N ALA A 59 9.83 -15.02 -9.63
CA ALA A 59 9.91 -16.19 -8.79
C ALA A 59 8.64 -17.02 -8.94
N VAL A 60 8.80 -18.29 -9.30
CA VAL A 60 7.68 -19.22 -9.40
C VAL A 60 7.42 -19.89 -8.06
N ARG A 61 6.15 -19.95 -7.65
CA ARG A 61 5.69 -20.76 -6.51
C ARG A 61 4.44 -21.52 -6.89
N VAL A 62 4.36 -22.76 -6.43
CA VAL A 62 3.14 -23.57 -6.54
C VAL A 62 2.39 -23.45 -5.22
N ILE A 63 1.17 -22.89 -5.28
CA ILE A 63 0.29 -22.69 -4.12
C ILE A 63 -1.08 -23.24 -4.53
N ASP A 64 -1.62 -24.17 -3.74
CA ASP A 64 -2.88 -24.86 -4.03
C ASP A 64 -2.97 -25.38 -5.47
N GLU A 65 -1.90 -26.08 -5.91
CA GLU A 65 -1.75 -26.67 -7.26
C GLU A 65 -1.68 -25.66 -8.42
N ARG A 66 -1.64 -24.34 -8.14
CA ARG A 66 -1.50 -23.28 -9.15
C ARG A 66 -0.10 -22.70 -9.13
N SER A 67 0.46 -22.40 -10.30
CA SER A 67 1.78 -21.77 -10.43
C SER A 67 1.64 -20.25 -10.52
N TYR A 68 2.14 -19.54 -9.52
CA TYR A 68 2.16 -18.09 -9.46
C TYR A 68 3.55 -17.56 -9.81
N HIS A 69 3.57 -16.52 -10.64
CA HIS A 69 4.76 -15.76 -11.02
C HIS A 69 4.83 -14.49 -10.19
N PHE A 70 5.75 -14.45 -9.23
CA PHE A 70 5.92 -13.31 -8.33
C PHE A 70 6.92 -12.31 -8.87
N ARG A 71 6.59 -11.02 -8.74
CA ARG A 71 7.48 -9.90 -9.02
C ARG A 71 7.48 -8.91 -7.85
N PRO A 72 8.63 -8.30 -7.51
CA PRO A 72 8.65 -7.27 -6.48
C PRO A 72 7.99 -6.00 -6.99
N VAL A 73 7.25 -5.31 -6.12
CA VAL A 73 6.56 -4.08 -6.50
C VAL A 73 6.94 -2.88 -5.64
N ALA A 74 7.15 -3.06 -4.34
CA ALA A 74 7.55 -1.99 -3.45
C ALA A 74 8.08 -2.55 -2.13
N MET A 75 8.79 -1.72 -1.36
CA MET A 75 9.27 -2.06 -0.03
C MET A 75 9.06 -0.89 0.93
N HIS A 76 8.88 -1.15 2.21
CA HIS A 76 8.66 -0.10 3.20
C HIS A 76 9.31 -0.42 4.53
N LYS A 77 9.93 0.57 5.16
CA LYS A 77 10.57 0.40 6.46
C LYS A 77 9.50 0.38 7.55
N ILE A 78 9.40 -0.71 8.31
CA ILE A 78 8.40 -0.90 9.36
C ILE A 78 9.01 -0.94 10.78
N GLY A 79 10.32 -0.73 10.90
CA GLY A 79 11.05 -0.59 12.16
C GLY A 79 12.52 -0.26 11.91
N ASP A 80 13.31 -0.08 12.97
CA ASP A 80 14.72 0.37 12.87
C ASP A 80 15.56 -0.48 11.90
N HIS A 81 15.33 -1.79 11.92
CA HIS A 81 15.96 -2.78 11.04
C HIS A 81 14.97 -3.78 10.46
N LEU A 82 13.76 -3.33 10.13
CA LEU A 82 12.72 -4.22 9.63
C LEU A 82 12.00 -3.55 8.46
N TRP A 83 11.86 -4.30 7.38
CA TRP A 83 11.26 -3.87 6.13
C TRP A 83 10.19 -4.86 5.70
N ALA A 84 9.11 -4.35 5.11
CA ALA A 84 8.09 -5.13 4.43
C ALA A 84 8.30 -5.01 2.93
N LEU A 85 8.61 -6.11 2.25
CA LEU A 85 8.60 -6.25 0.81
C LEU A 85 7.21 -6.69 0.36
N LEU A 86 6.61 -5.97 -0.58
CA LEU A 86 5.42 -6.38 -1.30
C LEU A 86 5.83 -6.98 -2.66
N SER A 87 5.28 -8.13 -2.98
CA SER A 87 5.38 -8.75 -4.30
C SER A 87 4.00 -9.17 -4.80
N THR A 88 3.77 -9.07 -6.10
CA THR A 88 2.52 -9.49 -6.74
C THR A 88 2.75 -10.79 -7.50
N GLY A 89 1.91 -11.78 -7.23
CA GLY A 89 1.92 -13.10 -7.84
C GLY A 89 0.81 -13.24 -8.88
N SER A 90 1.18 -13.36 -10.15
CA SER A 90 0.22 -13.53 -11.25
C SER A 90 0.04 -14.97 -11.71
N LEU A 91 -1.12 -15.29 -12.26
CA LEU A 91 -1.45 -16.56 -12.91
C LEU A 91 -1.57 -16.37 -14.42
N GLU A 92 -0.85 -17.15 -15.22
CA GLU A 92 -0.94 -17.06 -16.69
C GLU A 92 -2.25 -17.67 -17.24
N ASP A 93 -2.65 -18.83 -16.73
CA ASP A 93 -3.85 -19.56 -17.17
C ASP A 93 -5.05 -19.30 -16.24
N ALA A 94 -5.44 -18.04 -16.09
CA ALA A 94 -6.50 -17.61 -15.19
C ALA A 94 -7.86 -17.44 -15.88
N GLY A 95 -8.91 -18.00 -15.27
CA GLY A 95 -10.29 -17.67 -15.62
C GLY A 95 -10.64 -16.23 -15.22
N HIS A 96 -11.76 -15.72 -15.74
CA HIS A 96 -12.17 -14.33 -15.50
C HIS A 96 -12.32 -13.98 -14.01
N SER A 97 -12.77 -14.95 -13.21
CA SER A 97 -12.96 -14.81 -11.76
C SER A 97 -11.74 -15.17 -10.91
N ASP A 98 -10.66 -15.67 -11.54
CA ASP A 98 -9.45 -16.02 -10.80
C ASP A 98 -8.64 -14.76 -10.48
N GLY A 99 -8.24 -14.61 -9.21
CA GLY A 99 -7.30 -13.58 -8.78
C GLY A 99 -5.88 -14.13 -8.69
N GLY A 100 -4.91 -13.26 -8.94
CA GLY A 100 -3.55 -13.42 -8.42
C GLY A 100 -3.50 -13.11 -6.92
N ILE A 101 -2.34 -13.28 -6.31
CA ILE A 101 -2.14 -13.12 -4.86
C ILE A 101 -1.01 -12.14 -4.59
N ASN A 102 -1.04 -11.43 -3.46
CA ASN A 102 0.15 -10.68 -3.02
C ASN A 102 0.93 -11.50 -1.99
N ALA A 103 2.24 -11.32 -1.97
CA ALA A 103 3.12 -11.78 -0.91
C ALA A 103 3.69 -10.58 -0.16
N VAL A 104 3.74 -10.71 1.17
CA VAL A 104 4.49 -9.80 2.03
C VAL A 104 5.61 -10.60 2.68
N HIS A 105 6.84 -10.12 2.52
CA HIS A 105 7.99 -10.65 3.22
C HIS A 105 8.51 -9.61 4.20
N TYR A 106 8.85 -10.06 5.41
CA TYR A 106 9.61 -9.22 6.32
C TYR A 106 11.08 -9.53 6.20
N LEU A 107 11.87 -8.48 6.00
CA LEU A 107 13.31 -8.53 5.81
C LEU A 107 13.98 -7.67 6.88
N ARG A 108 15.09 -8.17 7.42
CA ARG A 108 15.99 -7.39 8.27
C ARG A 108 17.19 -6.98 7.44
N ASP A 109 17.57 -5.70 7.49
CA ASP A 109 18.88 -5.26 7.03
C ASP A 109 19.94 -5.73 8.03
N ALA A 110 20.90 -6.51 7.55
CA ALA A 110 22.00 -7.02 8.33
C ALA A 110 23.34 -6.67 7.66
N GLU A 111 24.43 -6.80 8.43
CA GLU A 111 25.78 -6.69 7.86
C GLU A 111 25.99 -7.86 6.89
N GLY A 112 25.97 -7.57 5.58
CA GLY A 112 26.08 -8.57 4.51
C GLY A 112 24.84 -8.73 3.63
N GLY A 113 23.75 -7.99 3.87
CA GLY A 113 22.57 -7.94 3.00
C GLY A 113 21.25 -8.11 3.75
N TRP A 114 20.22 -8.50 3.00
CA TRP A 114 18.90 -8.79 3.54
C TRP A 114 18.86 -10.15 4.21
N GLN A 115 18.06 -10.27 5.26
CA GLN A 115 17.71 -11.55 5.87
C GLN A 115 16.19 -11.67 5.96
N ARG A 116 15.62 -12.73 5.37
CA ARG A 116 14.19 -13.02 5.53
C ARG A 116 13.86 -13.45 6.97
N VAL A 117 12.90 -12.77 7.59
CA VAL A 117 12.42 -13.07 8.96
C VAL A 117 10.95 -13.47 9.02
N GLY A 118 10.21 -13.33 7.92
CA GLY A 118 8.84 -13.80 7.81
C GLY A 118 8.33 -13.78 6.37
N GLU A 119 7.37 -14.64 6.08
CA GLU A 119 6.69 -14.76 4.79
C GLU A 119 5.19 -14.94 5.04
N TRP A 120 4.40 -14.17 4.30
CA TRP A 120 2.95 -14.29 4.28
C TRP A 120 2.48 -14.18 2.84
N LEU A 121 1.82 -15.24 2.38
CA LEU A 121 1.25 -15.35 1.05
C LEU A 121 -0.25 -15.05 1.12
N ASP A 122 -0.81 -14.57 0.02
CA ASP A 122 -2.23 -14.26 -0.14
C ASP A 122 -2.77 -13.18 0.81
N LEU A 123 -1.99 -12.10 0.97
CA LEU A 123 -2.41 -10.95 1.78
C LEU A 123 -2.96 -9.80 0.94
N GLY A 124 -4.18 -9.37 1.27
CA GLY A 124 -4.81 -8.23 0.60
C GLY A 124 -4.97 -8.42 -0.91
N ALA A 125 -5.11 -9.67 -1.36
CA ALA A 125 -5.32 -10.02 -2.76
C ALA A 125 -6.70 -9.53 -3.21
N VAL A 126 -6.73 -8.71 -4.27
CA VAL A 126 -7.94 -7.99 -4.71
C VAL A 126 -8.11 -7.96 -6.23
N GLY A 127 -7.36 -8.75 -6.99
CA GLY A 127 -7.38 -8.71 -8.45
C GLY A 127 -8.25 -9.78 -9.13
N THR A 128 -8.21 -9.76 -10.47
CA THR A 128 -8.97 -10.65 -11.36
C THR A 128 -8.15 -11.01 -12.59
N VAL A 129 -8.60 -12.01 -13.34
CA VAL A 129 -7.94 -12.52 -14.54
C VAL A 129 -6.45 -12.84 -14.27
N GLY A 130 -6.19 -13.46 -13.12
CA GLY A 130 -4.86 -13.87 -12.69
C GLY A 130 -3.98 -12.76 -12.14
N ASN A 131 -4.47 -11.52 -12.07
CA ASN A 131 -3.71 -10.41 -11.50
C ASN A 131 -3.92 -10.32 -9.99
N ALA A 132 -2.87 -9.95 -9.26
CA ALA A 132 -2.95 -9.61 -7.85
C ALA A 132 -3.45 -8.16 -7.66
N ALA A 133 -3.00 -7.44 -6.63
CA ALA A 133 -3.27 -6.01 -6.53
C ALA A 133 -2.69 -5.25 -7.74
N THR A 134 -3.47 -4.32 -8.29
CA THR A 134 -3.07 -3.46 -9.43
C THR A 134 -2.67 -2.05 -9.00
N ALA A 135 -2.89 -1.70 -7.73
CA ALA A 135 -2.41 -0.48 -7.12
C ALA A 135 -2.13 -0.70 -5.63
N TRP A 136 -1.17 0.04 -5.05
CA TRP A 136 -0.81 -0.07 -3.64
C TRP A 136 -0.26 1.24 -3.07
N ALA A 137 -0.23 1.35 -1.74
CA ALA A 137 0.49 2.38 -0.99
C ALA A 137 0.85 1.89 0.42
N PHE A 138 1.92 2.44 0.98
CA PHE A 138 2.18 2.36 2.40
C PHE A 138 1.74 3.64 3.11
N SER A 139 1.29 3.54 4.36
CA SER A 139 0.87 4.72 5.13
C SER A 139 1.07 4.55 6.63
N ASP A 140 1.78 5.52 7.22
CA ASP A 140 1.92 5.70 8.68
C ASP A 140 0.78 6.53 9.30
N ALA A 141 -0.19 6.93 8.49
CA ALA A 141 -1.24 7.86 8.93
C ALA A 141 -2.40 7.16 9.66
N ILE A 142 -2.58 5.85 9.46
CA ILE A 142 -3.77 5.10 9.89
C ILE A 142 -3.65 4.53 11.31
N GLY A 143 -2.45 4.28 11.80
CA GLY A 143 -2.24 3.71 13.14
C GLY A 143 -0.80 3.80 13.60
N LYS A 144 -0.49 3.14 14.72
CA LYS A 144 0.87 3.11 15.29
C LYS A 144 1.89 2.36 14.45
N ASN A 145 1.42 1.38 13.67
CA ASN A 145 2.23 0.60 12.73
C ASN A 145 1.89 1.06 11.31
N PRO A 146 2.83 0.94 10.35
CA PRO A 146 2.55 1.24 8.95
C PRO A 146 1.44 0.34 8.40
N TYR A 147 0.65 0.85 7.47
CA TYR A 147 -0.39 0.10 6.78
C TYR A 147 -0.04 -0.05 5.31
N LEU A 148 -0.22 -1.26 4.77
CA LEU A 148 -0.28 -1.51 3.35
C LEU A 148 -1.75 -1.39 2.90
N VAL A 149 -2.01 -0.52 1.93
CA VAL A 149 -3.27 -0.45 1.20
C VAL A 149 -3.03 -1.09 -0.16
N THR A 150 -3.75 -2.16 -0.51
CA THR A 150 -3.74 -2.75 -1.85
C THR A 150 -5.12 -2.58 -2.47
N SER A 151 -5.18 -2.34 -3.77
CA SER A 151 -6.41 -2.19 -4.55
C SER A 151 -6.35 -3.01 -5.83
N GLY A 152 -7.51 -3.51 -6.23
CA GLY A 152 -7.70 -4.33 -7.41
C GLY A 152 -9.18 -4.57 -7.66
N GLY A 153 -9.49 -5.00 -8.88
CA GLY A 153 -10.86 -5.22 -9.28
C GLY A 153 -10.99 -5.82 -10.66
N GLY A 154 -12.19 -5.72 -11.20
CA GLY A 154 -12.51 -6.24 -12.52
C GLY A 154 -13.82 -5.69 -13.06
N VAL A 155 -14.20 -6.19 -14.22
CA VAL A 155 -15.44 -5.82 -14.90
C VAL A 155 -16.32 -7.05 -15.04
N TRP A 156 -17.58 -6.95 -14.62
CA TRP A 156 -18.60 -7.97 -14.80
C TRP A 156 -19.87 -7.34 -15.37
N GLN A 157 -20.33 -7.87 -16.51
CA GLN A 157 -21.60 -7.47 -17.12
C GLN A 157 -21.74 -5.94 -17.31
N GLY A 158 -20.65 -5.26 -17.64
CA GLY A 158 -20.63 -3.80 -17.84
C GLY A 158 -20.53 -2.95 -16.56
N CYS A 159 -20.32 -3.58 -15.40
CA CYS A 159 -20.02 -2.93 -14.14
C CYS A 159 -18.57 -3.20 -13.75
N ALA A 160 -17.76 -2.14 -13.64
CA ALA A 160 -16.42 -2.20 -13.09
C ALA A 160 -16.48 -1.95 -11.58
N ILE A 161 -15.82 -2.77 -10.79
CA ILE A 161 -15.71 -2.60 -9.34
C ILE A 161 -14.31 -2.94 -8.88
N SER A 162 -13.80 -2.13 -7.95
CA SER A 162 -12.53 -2.28 -7.29
C SER A 162 -12.71 -2.28 -5.78
N THR A 163 -11.91 -3.09 -5.09
CA THR A 163 -11.86 -3.15 -3.63
C THR A 163 -10.45 -2.85 -3.17
N ALA A 164 -10.34 -1.98 -2.18
CA ALA A 164 -9.11 -1.79 -1.44
C ALA A 164 -9.14 -2.59 -0.13
N THR A 165 -8.00 -3.18 0.25
CA THR A 165 -7.80 -3.80 1.56
C THR A 165 -6.75 -3.02 2.36
N LEU A 166 -6.91 -2.99 3.67
CA LEU A 166 -5.95 -2.40 4.61
C LEU A 166 -5.32 -3.53 5.42
N THR A 167 -4.00 -3.67 5.30
CA THR A 167 -3.21 -4.61 6.08
C THR A 167 -2.28 -3.82 7.00
N GLU A 168 -2.45 -3.95 8.31
CA GLU A 168 -1.49 -3.40 9.28
C GLU A 168 -0.20 -4.23 9.24
N LEU A 169 0.94 -3.58 9.06
CA LEU A 169 2.25 -4.21 9.06
C LEU A 169 2.84 -4.21 10.48
N ALA A 170 2.24 -4.98 11.38
CA ALA A 170 2.72 -5.06 12.75
C ALA A 170 4.06 -5.82 12.83
N PRO A 171 4.97 -5.51 13.78
CA PRO A 171 6.28 -6.18 13.85
C PRO A 171 6.23 -7.71 14.01
N GLY A 172 5.13 -8.25 14.58
CA GLY A 172 4.91 -9.69 14.71
C GLY A 172 4.33 -10.36 13.46
N GLY A 173 3.97 -9.58 12.45
CA GLY A 173 3.38 -10.03 11.20
C GLY A 173 2.22 -9.13 10.75
N PRO A 174 1.93 -9.13 9.44
CA PRO A 174 0.81 -8.41 8.87
C PRO A 174 -0.54 -8.89 9.42
N VAL A 175 -1.47 -7.96 9.60
CA VAL A 175 -2.83 -8.23 10.05
C VAL A 175 -3.80 -7.55 9.10
N ASP A 176 -4.67 -8.32 8.46
CA ASP A 176 -5.77 -7.76 7.67
C ASP A 176 -6.70 -6.97 8.61
N ARG A 177 -6.92 -5.68 8.33
CA ARG A 177 -7.69 -4.76 9.17
C ARG A 177 -9.00 -4.28 8.54
N ALA A 178 -9.12 -4.21 7.22
CA ALA A 178 -10.32 -3.70 6.57
C ALA A 178 -10.38 -4.03 5.08
N GLY A 179 -11.58 -3.94 4.51
CA GLY A 179 -11.80 -3.84 3.06
C GLY A 179 -12.90 -2.82 2.77
N PHE A 180 -12.80 -2.11 1.65
CA PHE A 180 -13.83 -1.18 1.18
C PHE A 180 -13.80 -1.06 -0.35
N THR A 181 -14.96 -0.79 -0.98
CA THR A 181 -15.02 -0.50 -2.41
C THR A 181 -14.36 0.85 -2.68
N ASP A 182 -13.26 0.87 -3.41
CA ASP A 182 -12.50 2.10 -3.71
C ASP A 182 -12.74 2.63 -5.12
N ALA A 183 -13.31 1.82 -6.01
CA ALA A 183 -13.87 2.32 -7.26
C ALA A 183 -15.10 1.50 -7.69
N MET A 184 -16.06 2.17 -8.32
CA MET A 184 -17.17 1.52 -9.01
C MET A 184 -17.58 2.37 -10.20
N SER A 185 -17.81 1.74 -11.35
CA SER A 185 -18.49 2.37 -12.48
C SER A 185 -19.47 1.42 -13.14
N SER A 186 -20.69 1.87 -13.41
CA SER A 186 -21.77 1.12 -14.05
C SER A 186 -22.38 1.90 -15.21
N GLY A 187 -23.13 1.22 -16.08
CA GLY A 187 -23.85 1.85 -17.18
C GLY A 187 -23.60 1.23 -18.56
N ALA A 188 -22.58 0.37 -18.68
CA ALA A 188 -22.31 -0.34 -19.91
C ALA A 188 -23.15 -1.63 -20.07
N GLY A 189 -23.87 -2.06 -19.02
CA GLY A 189 -24.75 -3.23 -19.02
C GLY A 189 -26.23 -2.90 -19.25
N THR A 190 -26.97 -3.83 -19.85
CA THR A 190 -28.41 -3.68 -20.10
C THR A 190 -29.19 -3.51 -18.79
N GLY A 191 -29.94 -2.40 -18.67
CA GLY A 191 -30.77 -2.12 -17.50
C GLY A 191 -30.01 -1.57 -16.28
N GLN A 192 -28.72 -1.28 -16.43
CA GLN A 192 -27.93 -0.62 -15.39
C GLN A 192 -28.22 0.88 -15.37
N VAL A 193 -28.09 1.46 -14.18
CA VAL A 193 -28.06 2.91 -13.99
C VAL A 193 -26.60 3.36 -14.06
N ASP A 194 -26.33 4.37 -14.87
CA ASP A 194 -25.00 4.97 -14.97
C ASP A 194 -24.56 5.51 -13.61
N GLY A 195 -23.36 5.12 -13.19
CA GLY A 195 -22.81 5.48 -11.90
C GLY A 195 -21.29 5.45 -11.96
N GLN A 196 -20.65 6.37 -11.25
CA GLN A 196 -19.21 6.35 -11.02
C GLN A 196 -18.93 6.82 -9.59
N TYR A 197 -18.09 6.07 -8.88
CA TYR A 197 -17.69 6.34 -7.51
C TYR A 197 -16.20 6.05 -7.37
N ASP A 198 -15.45 7.07 -6.97
CA ASP A 198 -14.00 6.99 -6.73
C ASP A 198 -13.75 7.29 -5.26
N GLY A 199 -13.33 6.28 -4.49
CA GLY A 199 -13.13 6.31 -3.05
C GLY A 199 -11.66 6.41 -2.67
N ARG A 200 -11.33 7.28 -1.71
CA ARG A 200 -9.96 7.43 -1.17
C ARG A 200 -9.98 7.65 0.33
N ILE A 201 -8.97 7.16 1.06
CA ILE A 201 -8.81 7.50 2.48
C ILE A 201 -8.39 8.97 2.57
N VAL A 202 -9.27 9.81 3.12
CA VAL A 202 -9.11 11.28 3.19
C VAL A 202 -8.80 11.79 4.59
N ALA A 203 -8.99 10.96 5.62
CA ALA A 203 -8.66 11.28 7.00
C ALA A 203 -8.54 9.99 7.83
N ALA A 204 -7.77 10.04 8.91
CA ALA A 204 -7.73 9.00 9.93
C ALA A 204 -7.49 9.56 11.33
N GLU A 205 -8.06 8.89 12.32
CA GLU A 205 -7.71 8.99 13.73
C GLU A 205 -6.92 7.72 14.06
N PRO A 206 -5.59 7.80 14.24
CA PRO A 206 -4.75 6.62 14.38
C PRO A 206 -5.26 5.61 15.41
N ASP A 207 -5.29 4.32 15.03
CA ASP A 207 -5.76 3.20 15.86
C ASP A 207 -7.22 3.33 16.35
N ASN A 208 -8.04 4.18 15.70
CA ASN A 208 -9.43 4.40 16.07
C ASN A 208 -10.35 4.39 14.86
N SER A 209 -10.08 5.20 13.84
CA SER A 209 -10.94 5.25 12.66
C SER A 209 -10.24 5.80 11.42
N PHE A 210 -10.82 5.53 10.25
CA PHE A 210 -10.50 6.25 9.02
C PHE A 210 -11.76 6.63 8.26
N THR A 211 -11.63 7.62 7.38
CA THR A 211 -12.72 8.12 6.54
C THR A 211 -12.35 7.96 5.07
N VAL A 212 -13.23 7.33 4.32
CA VAL A 212 -13.18 7.26 2.86
C VAL A 212 -14.05 8.37 2.30
N GLY A 213 -13.48 9.23 1.47
CA GLY A 213 -14.21 10.23 0.69
C GLY A 213 -14.47 9.70 -0.71
N TYR A 214 -15.72 9.79 -1.16
CA TYR A 214 -16.15 9.37 -2.50
C TYR A 214 -16.47 10.59 -3.36
N THR A 215 -16.05 10.53 -4.62
CA THR A 215 -16.39 11.48 -5.69
C THR A 215 -16.98 10.74 -6.90
N GLY A 216 -17.49 11.47 -7.91
CA GLY A 216 -18.10 10.89 -9.11
C GLY A 216 -19.56 11.36 -9.26
N THR A 217 -20.49 10.42 -9.44
CA THR A 217 -21.95 10.69 -9.59
C THR A 217 -22.51 11.52 -8.44
N ARG A 218 -22.05 11.27 -7.21
CA ARG A 218 -22.31 12.11 -6.04
C ARG A 218 -21.15 12.01 -5.06
N SER A 219 -20.99 13.03 -4.23
CA SER A 219 -19.97 13.05 -3.19
C SER A 219 -20.56 12.70 -1.82
N PHE A 220 -19.85 11.84 -1.09
CA PHE A 220 -20.18 11.48 0.29
C PHE A 220 -18.93 10.96 1.00
N THR A 221 -19.03 10.73 2.30
CA THR A 221 -17.98 10.11 3.10
C THR A 221 -18.51 8.90 3.84
N GLN A 222 -17.65 7.90 4.02
CA GLN A 222 -17.91 6.75 4.86
C GLN A 222 -16.84 6.65 5.94
N ARG A 223 -17.27 6.47 7.19
CA ARG A 223 -16.37 6.34 8.33
C ARG A 223 -16.28 4.89 8.76
N TYR A 224 -15.06 4.40 8.95
CA TYR A 224 -14.75 3.07 9.42
C TYR A 224 -14.12 3.16 10.81
N VAL A 225 -14.63 2.41 11.78
CA VAL A 225 -14.18 2.46 13.19
C VAL A 225 -13.61 1.11 13.59
N LEU A 226 -12.46 1.11 14.26
CA LEU A 226 -11.80 -0.07 14.78
C LEU A 226 -12.66 -0.72 15.88
N LYS A 227 -13.08 -1.96 15.64
CA LYS A 227 -13.82 -2.81 16.58
C LYS A 227 -13.28 -4.21 16.49
N ASP A 228 -12.94 -4.81 17.62
CA ASP A 228 -12.44 -6.18 17.70
C ASP A 228 -11.24 -6.45 16.76
N GLY A 229 -10.39 -5.45 16.57
CA GLY A 229 -9.21 -5.53 15.69
C GLY A 229 -9.51 -5.39 14.20
N LYS A 230 -10.72 -5.01 13.79
CA LYS A 230 -11.09 -4.74 12.40
C LYS A 230 -11.76 -3.37 12.27
N TYR A 231 -11.42 -2.60 11.25
CA TYR A 231 -12.16 -1.39 10.94
C TYR A 231 -13.46 -1.77 10.23
N ALA A 232 -14.59 -1.40 10.82
CA ALA A 232 -15.92 -1.69 10.29
C ALA A 232 -16.63 -0.40 9.90
N LEU A 233 -17.34 -0.42 8.77
CA LEU A 233 -18.16 0.71 8.33
C LEU A 233 -19.20 1.09 9.39
N VAL A 234 -19.32 2.39 9.64
CA VAL A 234 -20.40 2.96 10.45
C VAL A 234 -21.57 3.33 9.55
N GLY A 235 -22.71 2.69 9.77
CA GLY A 235 -23.91 2.89 8.95
C GLY A 235 -23.99 1.90 7.79
N THR A 236 -24.62 2.30 6.70
CA THR A 236 -24.81 1.48 5.50
C THR A 236 -23.84 1.87 4.39
N ASP A 237 -23.46 0.90 3.57
CA ASP A 237 -22.74 1.21 2.34
C ASP A 237 -23.60 2.12 1.45
N GLN A 238 -22.95 3.09 0.83
CA GLN A 238 -23.54 4.10 -0.03
C GLN A 238 -23.09 3.97 -1.49
N VAL A 239 -22.11 3.09 -1.77
CA VAL A 239 -21.78 2.67 -3.12
C VAL A 239 -22.82 1.62 -3.55
N PRO A 240 -23.54 1.81 -4.67
CA PRO A 240 -24.70 1.00 -5.03
C PRO A 240 -24.38 -0.45 -5.45
N GLY A 241 -23.10 -0.81 -5.52
CA GLY A 241 -22.64 -2.15 -5.93
C GLY A 241 -22.83 -2.45 -7.42
N CYS A 242 -22.27 -3.60 -7.81
CA CYS A 242 -22.68 -4.37 -8.99
C CYS A 242 -23.51 -5.57 -8.47
#